data_AF-A0A3B8W5N9-F1
#
_entry.id   AF-A0A3B8W5N9-F1
#
_cell.length_a   1.000
_cell.length_b   1.000
_cell.length_c   1.000
_cell.angle_alpha   90.00
_cell.angle_beta   90.00
_cell.angle_gamma   90.00
#
_symmetry.space_group_name_H-M   'P 1'
#
loop_
_entity.id
_entity.type
_entity.pdbx_description
1 polymer ?
#
loop_
_entity_poly.entity_id
_entity_poly.type
_entity_poly.pdbx_seq_one_letter_code
_entity_poly.pdbx_strand_id
1 'polypeptide(L)'
;GAQQELLDQIKLVGVNNIVIKPIVEQKEEKIEEKVGKKEKKKFSPGLTLRDVRAIQDLFPGLSQVSPEIILDTYVIRNGFRRSAKLVGVQPAYFTIFNFQLGEGQVFSE
;
A
#
# COMPACT_ATOMS: atom_id res chain seq x y z
N GLY A 1 13.78 15.67 -18.47
CA GLY A 1 12.44 15.10 -18.70
C GLY A 1 12.11 14.12 -17.60
N ALA A 2 12.16 12.81 -17.89
CA ALA A 2 11.73 11.74 -16.97
C ALA A 2 12.46 11.70 -15.61
N GLN A 3 13.77 11.98 -15.57
CA GLN A 3 14.52 12.00 -14.30
C GLN A 3 14.12 13.18 -13.39
N GLN A 4 13.70 14.31 -13.98
CA GLN A 4 13.20 15.47 -13.24
C GLN A 4 11.81 15.19 -12.67
N GLU A 5 10.92 14.57 -13.46
CA GLU A 5 9.59 14.13 -13.02
C GLU A 5 9.67 13.10 -11.87
N LEU A 6 10.62 12.16 -11.95
CA LEU A 6 10.87 11.20 -10.88
C LEU A 6 11.36 11.90 -9.60
N LEU A 7 12.28 12.87 -9.72
CA LEU A 7 12.79 13.66 -8.60
C LEU A 7 11.69 14.50 -7.96
N ASP A 8 10.79 15.08 -8.75
CA ASP A 8 9.68 15.88 -8.23
C ASP A 8 8.60 15.00 -7.58
N GLN A 9 8.41 13.76 -8.07
CA GLN A 9 7.62 12.74 -7.35
C GLN A 9 8.26 12.35 -6.01
N ILE A 10 9.59 12.21 -5.94
CA ILE A 10 10.29 11.89 -4.68
C ILE A 10 10.17 13.06 -3.67
N LYS A 11 10.25 14.31 -4.15
CA LYS A 11 10.05 15.49 -3.29
C LYS A 11 8.63 15.60 -2.74
N LEU A 12 7.62 15.20 -3.52
CA LEU A 12 6.23 15.14 -3.07
C LEU A 12 6.05 14.15 -1.91
N VAL A 13 6.70 12.99 -1.95
CA VAL A 13 6.57 11.98 -0.89
C VAL A 13 7.29 12.39 0.39
N GLY A 14 8.20 13.37 0.37
CA GLY A 14 9.05 13.66 1.53
C GLY A 14 10.14 12.61 1.69
N VAL A 15 11.37 13.07 1.91
CA VAL A 15 12.58 12.22 1.83
C VAL A 15 12.80 11.29 3.04
N ASN A 16 11.81 11.13 3.93
CA ASN A 16 11.98 10.40 5.18
C ASN A 16 10.82 9.42 5.49
N ASN A 17 10.32 8.76 4.44
CA ASN A 17 9.25 7.77 4.56
C ASN A 17 9.77 6.36 4.24
N ILE A 18 9.31 5.37 5.01
CA ILE A 18 9.62 3.95 4.79
C ILE A 18 8.34 3.23 4.40
N VAL A 19 8.34 2.57 3.24
CA VAL A 19 7.20 1.78 2.75
C VAL A 19 7.48 0.29 2.95
N ILE A 20 6.66 -0.36 3.78
CA ILE A 20 6.76 -1.80 4.07
C ILE A 20 5.71 -2.53 3.22
N LYS A 21 6.14 -3.51 2.43
CA LYS A 21 5.26 -4.34 1.59
C LYS A 21 5.42 -5.82 1.94
N PRO A 22 4.34 -6.61 1.99
CA PRO A 22 4.45 -8.04 2.14
C PRO A 22 5.14 -8.63 0.90
N ILE A 23 5.89 -9.72 1.10
CA ILE A 23 6.49 -10.46 0.00
C ILE A 23 5.36 -11.21 -0.72
N VAL A 24 5.13 -10.87 -1.99
CA VAL A 24 4.24 -11.62 -2.88
C VAL A 24 5.13 -12.53 -3.72
N GLU A 25 5.12 -13.84 -3.44
CA GLU A 25 5.82 -14.81 -4.30
C GLU A 25 5.13 -14.85 -5.68
N GLN A 26 5.71 -14.17 -6.66
CA GLN A 26 5.32 -14.36 -8.06
C GLN A 26 6.11 -15.55 -8.62
N LYS A 27 5.42 -16.61 -9.03
CA LYS A 27 6.02 -17.72 -9.77
C LYS A 27 5.45 -17.76 -11.19
N GLU A 28 6.31 -17.66 -12.19
CA GLU A 28 6.03 -18.19 -13.52
C GLU A 28 6.19 -19.71 -13.44
N GLU A 29 5.06 -20.44 -13.38
CA GLU A 29 5.07 -21.90 -13.52
C GLU A 29 4.81 -22.22 -15.00
N LYS A 30 5.80 -22.78 -15.71
CA LYS A 30 5.54 -23.48 -16.99
C LYS A 30 4.65 -24.68 -16.70
N ILE A 31 3.62 -24.89 -17.53
CA ILE A 31 2.63 -25.99 -17.42
C ILE A 31 3.25 -27.34 -17.82
N GLU A 32 4.46 -27.66 -17.36
CA GLU A 32 5.09 -28.96 -17.63
C GLU A 32 5.56 -29.59 -16.32
N GLU A 33 4.94 -30.74 -16.07
CA GLU A 33 5.10 -31.74 -15.01
C GLU A 33 6.33 -31.61 -14.12
N LYS A 34 6.09 -31.40 -12.81
CA LYS A 34 6.98 -31.90 -11.77
C LYS A 34 6.21 -32.58 -10.65
N VAL A 35 6.10 -33.90 -10.79
CA VAL A 35 5.93 -34.84 -9.68
C VAL A 35 7.24 -34.81 -8.87
N GLY A 36 7.29 -34.01 -7.81
CA GLY A 36 8.46 -33.95 -6.94
C GLY A 36 8.25 -33.00 -5.77
N LYS A 37 8.12 -33.58 -4.56
CA LYS A 37 8.03 -32.95 -3.22
C LYS A 37 7.74 -31.43 -3.23
N LYS A 38 6.44 -31.09 -3.14
CA LYS A 38 6.00 -29.73 -2.76
C LYS A 38 6.51 -29.44 -1.34
N GLU A 39 7.63 -28.72 -1.24
CA GLU A 39 7.93 -27.98 -0.02
C GLU A 39 6.69 -27.14 0.31
N LYS A 40 6.18 -27.27 1.53
CA LYS A 40 5.03 -26.49 1.99
C LYS A 40 5.43 -25.02 1.93
N LYS A 41 4.98 -24.31 0.87
CA LYS A 41 5.13 -22.86 0.73
C LYS A 41 4.69 -22.24 2.06
N LYS A 42 5.57 -21.46 2.69
CA LYS A 42 5.26 -20.76 3.94
C LYS A 42 4.15 -19.77 3.63
N PHE A 43 2.92 -20.11 4.01
CA PHE A 43 1.79 -19.20 3.90
C PHE A 43 2.08 -17.96 4.75
N SER A 44 2.24 -16.81 4.10
CA SER A 44 2.33 -15.53 4.80
C SER A 44 0.95 -14.88 4.77
N PRO A 45 0.36 -14.52 5.93
CA PRO A 45 -0.92 -13.82 5.99
C PRO A 45 -0.83 -12.35 5.52
N GLY A 46 0.36 -11.88 5.12
CA GLY A 46 0.62 -10.49 4.79
C GLY A 46 0.93 -9.64 6.04
N LEU A 47 0.83 -8.32 5.89
CA LEU A 47 0.97 -7.38 7.00
C LEU A 47 -0.35 -7.25 7.75
N THR A 48 -0.28 -7.11 9.07
CA THR A 48 -1.44 -7.01 9.95
C THR A 48 -1.40 -5.73 10.76
N LEU A 49 -2.55 -5.34 11.35
CA LEU A 49 -2.61 -4.21 12.29
C LEU A 49 -1.79 -4.45 13.57
N ARG A 50 -1.44 -5.70 13.90
CA ARG A 50 -0.55 -5.99 15.03
C ARG A 50 0.87 -5.53 14.73
N ASP A 51 1.31 -5.66 13.49
CA ASP A 51 2.63 -5.20 13.05
C ASP A 51 2.73 -3.68 13.14
N VAL A 52 1.65 -2.96 12.78
CA VAL A 52 1.57 -1.50 12.93
C VAL A 52 1.76 -1.08 14.39
N ARG A 53 1.03 -1.71 15.32
CA ARG A 53 1.13 -1.39 16.76
C ARG A 53 2.54 -1.67 17.29
N ALA A 54 3.11 -2.82 16.93
CA ALA A 54 4.48 -3.16 17.33
C ALA A 54 5.51 -2.14 16.81
N ILE A 55 5.35 -1.65 15.57
CA ILE A 55 6.22 -0.60 15.01
C ILE A 55 6.06 0.71 15.79
N GLN A 56 4.83 1.11 16.12
CA GLN A 56 4.58 2.31 16.93
C GLN A 56 5.24 2.21 18.31
N ASP A 57 5.17 1.05 18.96
CA ASP A 57 5.72 0.84 20.30
C ASP A 57 7.26 0.75 20.30
N LEU A 58 7.87 0.15 19.26
CA LEU A 58 9.32 -0.07 19.18
C LEU A 58 10.10 1.17 18.77
N PHE A 59 9.48 2.09 18.01
CA PHE A 59 10.16 3.25 17.44
C PHE A 59 9.60 4.56 18.02
N PRO A 60 10.10 5.04 19.18
CA PRO A 60 9.61 6.25 19.82
C PRO A 60 9.82 7.55 19.01
N GLY A 61 10.64 7.49 17.95
CA GLY A 61 10.83 8.60 17.00
C GLY A 61 9.89 8.57 15.78
N LEU A 62 8.96 7.61 15.72
CA LEU A 62 8.01 7.49 14.61
C LEU A 62 6.98 8.62 14.69
N SER A 63 7.01 9.53 13.73
CA SER A 63 6.10 10.68 13.70
C SER A 63 4.69 10.28 13.28
N GLN A 64 4.56 9.46 12.23
CA GLN A 64 3.29 9.03 11.67
C GLN A 64 3.41 7.63 11.08
N VAL A 65 2.28 6.93 11.02
CA VAL A 65 2.13 5.66 10.32
C VAL A 65 0.74 5.61 9.69
N SER A 66 0.64 5.01 8.51
CA SER A 66 -0.65 4.67 7.91
C SER A 66 -0.59 3.26 7.34
N PRO A 67 -1.34 2.29 7.90
CA PRO A 67 -1.60 1.04 7.19
C PRO A 67 -2.39 1.31 5.91
N GLU A 68 -2.22 0.44 4.92
CA GLU A 68 -2.91 0.53 3.63
C GLU A 68 -3.44 -0.85 3.23
N ILE A 69 -4.66 -0.88 2.70
CA ILE A 69 -5.23 -2.03 1.98
C ILE A 69 -5.75 -1.60 0.61
N ILE A 70 -5.41 -2.36 -0.43
CA ILE A 70 -5.87 -2.10 -1.80
C ILE A 70 -6.83 -3.21 -2.22
N LEU A 71 -8.01 -2.82 -2.68
CA LEU A 71 -9.02 -3.72 -3.26
C LEU A 71 -9.34 -3.28 -4.70
N ASP A 72 -9.17 -4.20 -5.64
CA ASP A 72 -9.68 -4.01 -7.00
C ASP A 72 -11.19 -4.27 -7.03
N THR A 73 -11.96 -3.24 -7.37
CA THR A 73 -13.43 -3.27 -7.32
C THR A 73 -14.05 -2.46 -8.46
N TYR A 74 -15.36 -2.25 -8.40
CA TYR A 74 -16.10 -1.40 -9.33
C TYR A 74 -16.85 -0.31 -8.58
N VAL A 75 -16.83 0.90 -9.12
CA VAL A 75 -17.65 2.03 -8.65
C VAL A 75 -18.82 2.21 -9.61
N ILE A 76 -20.01 2.38 -9.06
CA ILE A 76 -21.24 2.62 -9.82
C ILE A 76 -21.76 4.01 -9.48
N ARG A 77 -21.98 4.84 -10.49
CA ARG A 77 -22.57 6.18 -10.35
C ARG A 77 -23.44 6.49 -11.56
N ASN A 78 -24.68 6.93 -11.32
CA ASN A 78 -25.63 7.33 -12.37
C ASN A 78 -25.80 6.26 -13.48
N GLY A 79 -25.83 4.97 -13.09
CA GLY A 79 -25.96 3.85 -14.03
C GLY A 79 -24.67 3.43 -14.76
N PHE A 80 -23.57 4.17 -14.59
CA PHE A 80 -22.27 3.80 -15.15
C PHE A 80 -21.44 3.00 -14.15
N ARG A 81 -20.92 1.85 -14.58
CA ARG A 81 -19.99 1.02 -13.82
C ARG A 81 -18.58 1.15 -14.38
N ARG A 82 -17.61 1.45 -13.52
CA ARG A 82 -16.18 1.54 -13.88
C ARG A 82 -15.33 0.75 -12.91
N SER A 83 -14.28 0.09 -13.39
CA SER A 83 -13.26 -0.50 -12.52
C SER A 83 -12.53 0.58 -11.73
N ALA A 84 -12.19 0.30 -10.48
CA ALA A 84 -11.51 1.22 -9.58
C ALA A 84 -10.64 0.46 -8.58
N LYS A 85 -9.59 1.12 -8.10
CA LYS A 85 -8.85 0.70 -6.92
C LYS A 85 -9.41 1.42 -5.70
N LEU A 86 -9.95 0.67 -4.76
CA LEU A 86 -10.33 1.18 -3.45
C LEU A 86 -9.13 1.02 -2.52
N VAL A 87 -8.68 2.14 -1.95
CA VAL A 87 -7.54 2.16 -1.03
C VAL A 87 -8.05 2.58 0.34
N GLY A 88 -7.94 1.68 1.32
CA GLY A 88 -8.26 1.97 2.72
C GLY A 88 -7.01 2.44 3.45
N VAL A 89 -7.07 3.62 4.06
CA VAL A 89 -5.94 4.31 4.70
C VAL A 89 -6.35 5.00 6.00
N GLN A 90 -5.39 5.40 6.83
CA GLN A 90 -5.60 6.34 7.92
C GLN A 90 -5.38 7.79 7.44
N PRO A 91 -5.91 8.81 8.13
CA PRO A 91 -5.73 10.22 7.74
C PRO A 91 -4.26 10.64 7.59
N ALA A 92 -3.36 10.06 8.40
CA ALA A 92 -1.91 10.26 8.31
C ALA A 92 -1.33 10.01 6.91
N TYR A 93 -1.98 9.17 6.09
CA TYR A 93 -1.59 8.93 4.70
C TYR A 93 -1.46 10.22 3.89
N PHE A 94 -2.40 11.15 4.04
CA PHE A 94 -2.38 12.40 3.27
C PHE A 94 -1.19 13.28 3.65
N THR A 95 -0.80 13.30 4.92
CA THR A 95 0.37 14.05 5.39
C THR A 95 1.67 13.38 4.97
N ILE A 96 1.78 12.06 5.14
CA ILE A 96 2.96 11.27 4.76
C ILE A 96 3.29 11.48 3.27
N PHE A 97 2.28 11.42 2.40
CA PHE A 97 2.45 11.59 0.95
C PHE A 97 2.28 13.04 0.44
N ASN A 98 2.15 14.01 1.36
CA ASN A 98 1.95 15.43 1.05
C ASN A 98 0.82 15.70 0.04
N PHE A 99 -0.30 14.99 0.17
CA PHE A 99 -1.46 15.21 -0.67
C PHE A 99 -2.12 16.53 -0.32
N GLN A 100 -2.27 17.39 -1.31
CA GLN A 100 -3.05 18.61 -1.21
C GLN A 100 -4.50 18.35 -1.60
N LEU A 101 -5.43 18.69 -0.70
CA LEU A 101 -6.84 18.56 -0.98
C LEU A 101 -7.28 19.67 -1.93
N GLY A 102 -7.81 19.30 -3.10
CA GLY A 102 -8.36 20.27 -4.04
C GLY A 102 -9.66 20.90 -3.55
N GLU A 103 -10.61 20.07 -3.08
CA GLU A 103 -11.93 20.49 -2.61
C GLU A 103 -12.44 19.54 -1.52
N GLY A 104 -13.32 20.04 -0.63
CA GLY A 104 -13.97 19.26 0.42
C GLY A 104 -13.18 19.19 1.73
N GLN A 105 -13.27 18.06 2.43
CA GLN A 105 -12.54 17.80 3.67
C GLN A 105 -11.96 16.38 3.68
N VAL A 106 -10.80 16.21 4.32
CA VAL A 106 -10.21 14.89 4.59
C VAL A 106 -11.03 14.15 5.65
N PHE A 107 -10.74 12.85 5.84
CA PHE A 107 -11.36 12.04 6.88
C PHE A 107 -11.08 12.62 8.27
N SER A 108 -12.13 12.74 9.10
CA SER A 108 -12.00 12.97 10.54
C SER A 108 -11.81 11.63 11.25
N GLU A 109 -11.06 11.62 12.36
CA GLU A 109 -10.92 10.44 13.25
C GLU A 109 -12.25 10.03 13.92
#